data_AF-A0A023GBQ5-F1
#
_entry.id   AF-A0A023GBQ5-F1
#
_cell.length_a   1.000
_cell.length_b   1.000
_cell.length_c   1.000
_cell.angle_alpha   90.00
_cell.angle_beta   90.00
_cell.angle_gamma   90.00
#
_symmetry.space_group_name_H-M   'P 1'
#
loop_
_entity.id
_entity.type
_entity.pdbx_description
1 polymer ?
#
loop_
_entity_poly.entity_id
_entity_poly.type
_entity_poly.pdbx_seq_one_letter_code
_entity_poly.pdbx_strand_id
1 'polypeptide(L)'
;SINEYLEKRFMSTAVRSIASVVFIVQTLLYLGVVLYGPSLALGSVTGLAVWSSILLNGFVSTFYTTIGGIRAVVWTDVVQMVLIFVSYFMVIATGVYHVGGFGNVWKIAGAGGRLVTTNFSTSLYPTYTTWNVLMAWTIIWMVTYCASQTQVQRYCSMRSLKKARRAVLLNVPGVTGVQLLSVLSGVTLYAVYGDCDPRLTGDIDKADQLMPYIVQDLLKNYPGLSGLFVASVYSGSLSTLSSGYNALAAVTWHDFVLPRVTMSEARALRFTKAMAAAYGVLSISIAFLAGTMESIIQASQSLCGALTGPLLAIFVLGMFFPCCKKKGAVAGILVAIAMSSWLALGSIVYPRHADDLPTSTTGCLEFNETLTAGSFEPPPLPSGIFQFYHISYTWIGIVGFIVHMAISLTISLIFERNEKEDVDPKLICPFVRKYMSNYVKKGTTSILKEPLAANEVSSLELKRLMSEEK
;
A
#
# COMPACT_ATOMS: atom_id res chain seq x y z
N SER A 1 -4.20 -17.82 7.43
CA SER A 1 -3.51 -16.52 7.19
C SER A 1 -2.41 -16.74 6.19
N ILE A 2 -2.02 -15.75 5.38
CA ILE A 2 -0.85 -15.89 4.50
C ILE A 2 0.44 -16.16 5.29
N ASN A 3 0.57 -15.61 6.51
CA ASN A 3 1.74 -15.78 7.35
C ASN A 3 1.92 -17.23 7.86
N GLU A 4 0.90 -18.08 7.73
CA GLU A 4 1.00 -19.53 7.98
C GLU A 4 2.01 -20.20 7.04
N TYR A 5 2.17 -19.67 5.81
CA TYR A 5 3.24 -20.11 4.91
C TYR A 5 4.62 -19.95 5.56
N LEU A 6 4.87 -18.82 6.23
CA LEU A 6 6.16 -18.54 6.85
C LEU A 6 6.44 -19.48 8.04
N GLU A 7 5.42 -19.81 8.82
CA GLU A 7 5.56 -20.83 9.88
C GLU A 7 5.93 -22.19 9.30
N LYS A 8 5.23 -22.64 8.26
CA LYS A 8 5.51 -23.92 7.59
C LYS A 8 6.91 -23.91 6.96
N ARG A 9 7.33 -22.79 6.36
CA ARG A 9 8.62 -22.66 5.67
C ARG A 9 9.80 -22.58 6.63
N PHE A 10 9.68 -21.84 7.73
CA PHE A 10 10.77 -21.61 8.69
C PHE A 10 10.63 -22.46 9.96
N MET A 11 9.61 -23.33 10.04
CA MET A 11 9.29 -24.18 11.20
C MET A 11 9.26 -23.39 12.51
N SER A 12 8.74 -22.16 12.45
CA SER A 12 8.83 -21.21 13.56
C SER A 12 7.59 -20.33 13.66
N THR A 13 6.90 -20.44 14.79
CA THR A 13 5.78 -19.56 15.18
C THR A 13 6.24 -18.12 15.40
N ALA A 14 7.51 -17.91 15.78
CA ALA A 14 8.09 -16.58 15.96
C ALA A 14 8.17 -15.82 14.63
N VAL A 15 8.62 -16.49 13.55
CA VAL A 15 8.71 -15.88 12.22
C VAL A 15 7.33 -15.44 11.73
N ARG A 16 6.31 -16.31 11.89
CA ARG A 16 4.92 -15.97 11.59
C ARG A 16 4.45 -14.78 12.41
N SER A 17 4.64 -14.82 13.73
CA SER A 17 4.18 -13.76 14.64
C SER A 17 4.79 -12.40 14.30
N ILE A 18 6.10 -12.34 14.03
CA ILE A 18 6.78 -11.09 13.66
C ILE A 18 6.23 -10.56 12.34
N ALA A 19 6.13 -11.41 11.30
CA ALA A 19 5.57 -11.00 10.01
C ALA A 19 4.11 -10.51 10.14
N SER A 20 3.30 -11.18 10.97
CA SER A 20 1.91 -10.77 11.24
C SER A 20 1.85 -9.41 11.95
N VAL A 21 2.70 -9.14 12.94
CA VAL A 21 2.77 -7.83 13.61
C VAL A 21 3.17 -6.74 12.62
N VAL A 22 4.19 -6.99 11.80
CA VAL A 22 4.67 -6.04 10.79
C VAL A 22 3.57 -5.72 9.78
N PHE A 23 2.88 -6.75 9.28
CA PHE A 23 1.73 -6.58 8.38
C PHE A 23 0.61 -5.77 9.05
N ILE A 24 0.29 -6.05 10.32
CA ILE A 24 -0.77 -5.33 11.06
C ILE A 24 -0.42 -3.85 11.18
N VAL A 25 0.79 -3.53 11.65
CA VAL A 25 1.22 -2.13 11.82
C VAL A 25 1.27 -1.40 10.48
N GLN A 26 1.88 -2.01 9.47
CA GLN A 26 1.98 -1.44 8.13
C GLN A 26 0.61 -1.16 7.50
N THR A 27 -0.29 -2.15 7.54
CA THR A 27 -1.64 -2.01 7.00
C THR A 27 -2.41 -0.95 7.76
N LEU A 28 -2.33 -0.95 9.09
CA LEU A 28 -3.04 0.02 9.93
C LEU A 28 -2.59 1.46 9.66
N LEU A 29 -1.29 1.71 9.50
CA LEU A 29 -0.76 3.02 9.10
C LEU A 29 -1.31 3.46 7.73
N TYR A 30 -1.30 2.54 6.76
CA TYR A 30 -1.87 2.79 5.44
C TYR A 30 -3.37 3.11 5.49
N LEU A 31 -4.17 2.38 6.28
CA LEU A 31 -5.61 2.63 6.40
C LEU A 31 -5.92 3.99 7.05
N GLY A 32 -5.11 4.44 8.01
CA GLY A 32 -5.27 5.78 8.58
C GLY A 32 -5.05 6.89 7.54
N VAL A 33 -4.06 6.73 6.67
CA VAL A 33 -3.79 7.67 5.56
C VAL A 33 -4.92 7.65 4.53
N VAL A 34 -5.40 6.46 4.16
CA VAL A 34 -6.54 6.29 3.24
C VAL A 34 -7.79 6.99 3.75
N LEU A 35 -8.03 6.98 5.07
CA LEU A 35 -9.19 7.64 5.68
C LEU A 35 -9.16 9.17 5.54
N TYR A 36 -7.97 9.78 5.47
CA TYR A 36 -7.81 11.23 5.42
C TYR A 36 -8.26 11.86 4.09
N GLY A 37 -7.92 11.23 2.95
CA GLY A 37 -8.18 11.78 1.62
C GLY A 37 -9.66 12.15 1.36
N PRO A 38 -10.63 11.24 1.59
CA PRO A 38 -12.05 11.57 1.47
C PRO A 38 -12.53 12.59 2.49
N SER A 39 -11.94 12.62 3.68
CA SER A 39 -12.28 13.63 4.68
C SER A 39 -11.87 15.03 4.25
N LEU A 40 -10.76 15.16 3.51
CA LEU A 40 -10.37 16.39 2.84
C LEU A 40 -11.35 16.78 1.75
N ALA A 41 -11.71 15.83 0.87
CA ALA A 41 -12.66 16.07 -0.21
C ALA A 41 -14.05 16.50 0.30
N LEU A 42 -14.57 15.84 1.33
CA LEU A 42 -15.84 16.24 1.96
C LEU A 42 -15.71 17.61 2.60
N GLY A 43 -14.67 17.83 3.41
CA GLY A 43 -14.48 19.10 4.12
C GLY A 43 -14.41 20.28 3.17
N SER A 44 -13.70 20.15 2.05
CA SER A 44 -13.65 21.19 1.03
C SER A 44 -15.03 21.40 0.38
N VAL A 45 -15.74 20.35 -0.05
CA VAL A 45 -17.02 20.51 -0.77
C VAL A 45 -18.17 20.99 0.12
N THR A 46 -18.22 20.58 1.38
CA THR A 46 -19.32 20.93 2.30
C THR A 46 -18.97 22.06 3.27
N GLY A 47 -17.73 22.52 3.30
CA GLY A 47 -17.22 23.46 4.30
C GLY A 47 -17.14 22.86 5.72
N LEU A 48 -17.19 21.54 5.86
CA LEU A 48 -17.06 20.88 7.16
C LEU A 48 -15.60 20.92 7.60
N ALA A 49 -15.38 21.15 8.90
CA ALA A 49 -14.04 21.02 9.47
C ALA A 49 -13.48 19.61 9.19
N VAL A 50 -12.20 19.52 8.82
CA VAL A 50 -11.58 18.23 8.42
C VAL A 50 -11.71 17.19 9.54
N TRP A 51 -11.61 17.60 10.81
CA TRP A 51 -11.77 16.70 11.97
C TRP A 51 -13.14 16.00 12.01
N SER A 52 -14.22 16.73 11.68
CA SER A 52 -15.58 16.16 11.70
C SER A 52 -15.79 15.22 10.51
N SER A 53 -15.19 15.56 9.36
CA SER A 53 -15.16 14.71 8.18
C SER A 53 -14.37 13.40 8.40
N ILE A 54 -13.30 13.42 9.21
CA ILE A 54 -12.56 12.21 9.62
C ILE A 54 -13.44 11.30 10.47
N LEU A 55 -14.11 11.86 11.49
CA LEU A 55 -14.99 11.07 12.36
C LEU A 55 -16.16 10.46 11.59
N LEU A 56 -16.81 11.23 10.72
CA LEU A 56 -17.92 10.76 9.92
C LEU A 56 -17.50 9.62 8.99
N ASN A 57 -16.44 9.83 8.20
CA ASN A 57 -15.94 8.82 7.27
C ASN A 57 -15.50 7.55 8.02
N GLY A 58 -14.78 7.72 9.14
CA GLY A 58 -14.29 6.62 9.96
C GLY A 58 -15.41 5.83 10.61
N PHE A 59 -16.44 6.50 11.11
CA PHE A 59 -17.60 5.85 11.70
C PHE A 59 -18.37 5.04 10.65
N VAL A 60 -18.66 5.66 9.49
CA VAL A 60 -19.37 5.00 8.38
C VAL A 60 -18.59 3.78 7.88
N SER A 61 -17.27 3.90 7.67
CA SER A 61 -16.44 2.81 7.19
C SER A 61 -16.34 1.66 8.19
N THR A 62 -16.18 1.98 9.47
CA THR A 62 -16.13 0.99 10.56
C THR A 62 -17.45 0.25 10.70
N PHE A 63 -18.57 0.98 10.72
CA PHE A 63 -19.91 0.42 10.85
C PHE A 63 -20.26 -0.49 9.67
N TYR A 64 -20.06 0.01 8.45
CA TYR A 64 -20.28 -0.74 7.22
C TYR A 64 -19.49 -2.05 7.19
N THR A 65 -18.21 -2.00 7.57
CA THR A 65 -17.34 -3.19 7.55
C THR A 65 -17.71 -4.22 8.62
N THR A 66 -18.14 -3.77 9.79
CA THR A 66 -18.53 -4.66 10.90
C THR A 66 -19.79 -5.47 10.55
N ILE A 67 -20.71 -4.87 9.78
CA ILE A 67 -21.95 -5.50 9.35
C ILE A 67 -21.74 -6.31 8.07
N GLY A 68 -21.00 -5.75 7.10
CA GLY A 68 -20.79 -6.30 5.77
C GLY A 68 -19.85 -7.50 5.76
N GLY A 69 -20.40 -8.69 5.48
CA GLY A 69 -19.56 -9.85 5.14
C GLY A 69 -18.81 -9.64 3.82
N ILE A 70 -17.74 -10.41 3.60
CA ILE A 70 -16.86 -10.27 2.42
C ILE A 70 -17.60 -10.30 1.07
N ARG A 71 -18.71 -11.03 0.96
CA ARG A 71 -19.54 -11.07 -0.26
C ARG A 71 -20.23 -9.73 -0.56
N ALA A 72 -20.74 -9.06 0.46
CA ALA A 72 -21.40 -7.76 0.30
C ALA A 72 -20.38 -6.69 -0.11
N VAL A 73 -19.19 -6.71 0.52
CA VAL A 73 -18.07 -5.82 0.20
C VAL A 73 -17.64 -5.97 -1.26
N VAL A 74 -17.51 -7.21 -1.76
CA VAL A 74 -17.11 -7.42 -3.17
C VAL A 74 -18.14 -6.86 -4.16
N TRP A 75 -19.43 -6.95 -3.86
CA TRP A 75 -20.46 -6.39 -4.76
C TRP A 75 -20.46 -4.86 -4.76
N THR A 76 -20.26 -4.23 -3.61
CA THR A 76 -20.13 -2.77 -3.56
C THR A 76 -18.88 -2.31 -4.28
N ASP A 77 -17.75 -3.00 -4.14
CA ASP A 77 -16.49 -2.67 -4.83
C ASP A 77 -16.70 -2.57 -6.36
N VAL A 78 -17.55 -3.41 -6.96
CA VAL A 78 -17.84 -3.36 -8.41
C VAL A 78 -18.51 -2.05 -8.81
N VAL A 79 -19.51 -1.59 -8.05
CA VAL A 79 -20.22 -0.33 -8.31
C VAL A 79 -19.28 0.85 -8.08
N GLN A 80 -18.49 0.79 -7.00
CA GLN A 80 -17.53 1.82 -6.62
C GLN A 80 -16.43 2.02 -7.67
N MET A 81 -15.98 0.94 -8.32
CA MET A 81 -15.03 1.02 -9.43
C MET A 81 -15.52 1.95 -10.54
N VAL A 82 -16.81 1.85 -10.92
CA VAL A 82 -17.38 2.70 -11.98
C VAL A 82 -17.37 4.18 -11.57
N LEU A 83 -17.73 4.48 -10.31
CA LEU A 83 -17.76 5.85 -9.79
C LEU A 83 -16.38 6.52 -9.83
N ILE A 84 -15.33 5.76 -9.51
CA ILE A 84 -13.94 6.25 -9.55
C ILE A 84 -13.56 6.67 -10.97
N PHE A 85 -13.81 5.82 -11.98
CA PHE A 85 -13.53 6.15 -13.38
C PHE A 85 -14.30 7.39 -13.84
N VAL A 86 -15.61 7.44 -13.56
CA VAL A 86 -16.46 8.59 -13.92
C VAL A 86 -15.92 9.88 -13.34
N SER A 87 -15.46 9.86 -12.08
CA SER A 87 -14.96 11.07 -11.41
C SER A 87 -13.65 11.56 -11.98
N TYR A 88 -12.72 10.66 -12.32
CA TYR A 88 -11.50 11.04 -13.03
C TYR A 88 -11.80 11.66 -14.40
N PHE A 89 -12.68 11.02 -15.19
CA PHE A 89 -13.06 11.55 -16.50
C PHE A 89 -13.72 12.93 -16.39
N MET A 90 -14.59 13.10 -15.40
CA MET A 90 -15.26 14.38 -15.13
C MET A 90 -14.25 15.51 -14.85
N VAL A 91 -13.29 15.28 -13.95
CA VAL A 91 -12.28 16.29 -13.59
C VAL A 91 -11.39 16.62 -14.78
N ILE A 92 -10.89 15.60 -15.49
CA ILE A 92 -10.03 15.79 -16.67
C ILE A 92 -10.79 16.54 -17.77
N ALA A 93 -12.02 16.14 -18.09
CA ALA A 93 -12.80 16.76 -19.15
C ALA A 93 -13.08 18.24 -18.84
N THR A 94 -13.41 18.55 -17.59
CA THR A 94 -13.70 19.93 -17.14
C THR A 94 -12.45 20.80 -17.21
N GLY A 95 -11.32 20.33 -16.68
CA GLY A 95 -10.06 21.08 -16.74
C GLY A 95 -9.55 21.27 -18.17
N VAL A 96 -9.63 20.24 -19.01
CA VAL A 96 -9.26 20.33 -20.44
C VAL A 96 -10.15 21.33 -21.18
N TYR A 97 -11.46 21.34 -20.91
CA TYR A 97 -12.37 22.31 -21.49
C TYR A 97 -12.03 23.74 -21.05
N HIS A 98 -11.73 23.95 -19.77
CA HIS A 98 -11.35 25.26 -19.21
C HIS A 98 -10.08 25.82 -19.87
N VAL A 99 -9.06 24.98 -20.07
CA VAL A 99 -7.77 25.37 -20.68
C VAL A 99 -7.86 25.49 -22.23
N GLY A 100 -9.02 25.17 -22.82
CA GLY A 100 -9.25 25.29 -24.26
C GLY A 100 -8.69 24.12 -25.09
N GLY A 101 -8.52 22.94 -24.48
CA GLY A 101 -8.19 21.70 -25.17
C GLY A 101 -6.94 20.99 -24.67
N PHE A 102 -6.82 19.70 -25.01
CA PHE A 102 -5.77 18.82 -24.48
C PHE A 102 -4.36 19.23 -24.96
N GLY A 103 -4.26 19.80 -26.16
CA GLY A 103 -2.99 20.32 -26.68
C GLY A 103 -2.42 21.46 -25.83
N ASN A 104 -3.28 22.34 -25.31
CA ASN A 104 -2.86 23.43 -24.43
C ASN A 104 -2.40 22.90 -23.07
N VAL A 105 -3.11 21.92 -22.50
CA VAL A 105 -2.69 21.25 -21.26
C VAL A 105 -1.28 20.69 -21.37
N TRP A 106 -0.97 19.98 -22.47
CA TRP A 106 0.37 19.43 -22.69
C TRP A 106 1.43 20.50 -22.92
N LYS A 107 1.09 21.58 -23.63
CA LYS A 107 1.99 22.72 -23.87
C LYS A 107 2.34 23.46 -22.59
N ILE A 108 1.36 23.76 -21.74
CA ILE A 108 1.55 24.44 -20.46
C ILE A 108 2.38 23.56 -19.51
N ALA A 109 2.01 22.28 -19.38
CA ALA A 109 2.76 21.34 -18.54
C ALA A 109 4.21 21.12 -19.02
N GLY A 110 4.43 21.14 -20.34
CA GLY A 110 5.76 21.07 -20.93
C GLY A 110 6.60 22.32 -20.65
N ALA A 111 6.02 23.51 -20.84
CA ALA A 111 6.66 24.78 -20.54
C ALA A 111 7.02 24.92 -19.05
N GLY A 112 6.18 24.39 -18.17
CA GLY A 112 6.41 24.31 -16.72
C GLY A 112 7.39 23.24 -16.26
N GLY A 113 8.01 22.48 -17.17
CA GLY A 113 8.97 21.43 -16.84
C GLY A 113 8.38 20.21 -16.11
N ARG A 114 7.05 20.03 -16.12
CA ARG A 114 6.35 18.95 -15.40
C ARG A 114 6.35 17.62 -16.16
N LEU A 115 6.57 17.65 -17.47
CA LEU A 115 6.55 16.46 -18.35
C LEU A 115 7.92 15.77 -18.43
N VAL A 116 8.44 15.34 -17.27
CA VAL A 116 9.70 14.57 -17.22
C VAL A 116 9.40 13.08 -17.40
N THR A 117 9.73 12.52 -18.56
CA THR A 117 9.45 11.10 -18.87
C THR A 117 10.44 10.15 -18.21
N THR A 118 11.72 10.52 -18.16
CA THR A 118 12.79 9.67 -17.65
C THR A 118 13.89 10.50 -16.99
N ASN A 119 14.33 10.08 -15.81
CA ASN A 119 15.49 10.64 -15.11
C ASN A 119 16.40 9.48 -14.69
N PHE A 120 17.45 9.21 -15.48
CA PHE A 120 18.37 8.09 -15.25
C PHE A 120 19.49 8.40 -14.24
N SER A 121 19.37 9.47 -13.46
CA SER A 121 20.32 9.78 -12.38
C SER A 121 20.41 8.62 -11.38
N THR A 122 21.65 8.26 -11.02
CA THR A 122 21.96 7.24 -10.01
C THR A 122 22.05 7.82 -8.59
N SER A 123 21.78 9.12 -8.44
CA SER A 123 21.75 9.79 -7.14
C SER A 123 20.57 9.30 -6.30
N LEU A 124 20.79 9.14 -4.99
CA LEU A 124 19.78 8.69 -4.03
C LEU A 124 18.90 9.83 -3.48
N TYR A 125 19.29 11.08 -3.74
CA TYR A 125 18.66 12.26 -3.16
C TYR A 125 17.42 12.76 -3.91
N PRO A 126 17.41 12.86 -5.26
CA PRO A 126 16.22 13.33 -5.98
C PRO A 126 14.99 12.52 -5.62
N THR A 127 13.86 13.20 -5.41
CA THR A 127 12.63 12.55 -4.97
C THR A 127 12.24 11.41 -5.91
N TYR A 128 12.28 11.65 -7.23
CA TYR A 128 11.97 10.67 -8.26
C TYR A 128 13.08 10.53 -9.30
N THR A 129 13.57 9.32 -9.48
CA THR A 129 14.44 8.87 -10.58
C THR A 129 13.81 7.63 -11.22
N THR A 130 14.16 7.31 -12.46
CA THR A 130 13.63 6.11 -13.13
C THR A 130 13.92 4.85 -12.30
N TRP A 131 15.09 4.78 -11.65
CA TRP A 131 15.51 3.64 -10.84
C TRP A 131 14.73 3.51 -9.54
N ASN A 132 14.62 4.59 -8.76
CA ASN A 132 13.97 4.54 -7.47
C ASN A 132 12.47 4.26 -7.61
N VAL A 133 11.80 4.87 -8.60
CA VAL A 133 10.39 4.65 -8.92
C VAL A 133 10.19 3.20 -9.34
N LEU A 134 10.96 2.69 -10.30
CA LEU A 134 10.81 1.32 -10.80
C LEU A 134 10.96 0.29 -9.68
N MET A 135 12.00 0.42 -8.85
CA MET A 135 12.29 -0.52 -7.76
C MET A 135 11.26 -0.40 -6.62
N ALA A 136 10.91 0.81 -6.20
CA ALA A 136 9.96 1.05 -5.11
C ALA A 136 8.57 0.52 -5.46
N TRP A 137 8.07 0.85 -6.65
CA TRP A 137 6.78 0.35 -7.12
C TRP A 137 6.78 -1.16 -7.32
N THR A 138 7.90 -1.76 -7.77
CA THR A 138 8.02 -3.22 -7.85
C THR A 138 7.83 -3.85 -6.47
N ILE A 139 8.49 -3.33 -5.43
CA ILE A 139 8.35 -3.84 -4.05
C ILE A 139 6.90 -3.68 -3.57
N ILE A 140 6.32 -2.49 -3.73
CA ILE A 140 4.95 -2.19 -3.28
C ILE A 140 3.94 -3.13 -3.94
N TRP A 141 4.01 -3.30 -5.26
CA TRP A 141 3.09 -4.17 -5.99
C TRP A 141 3.31 -5.64 -5.67
N MET A 142 4.56 -6.08 -5.51
CA MET A 142 4.86 -7.46 -5.11
C MET A 142 4.31 -7.77 -3.71
N VAL A 143 4.47 -6.87 -2.73
CA VAL A 143 3.84 -7.06 -1.41
C VAL A 143 2.33 -7.10 -1.54
N THR A 144 1.75 -6.15 -2.27
CA THR A 144 0.31 -6.04 -2.43
C THR A 144 -0.29 -7.32 -3.01
N TYR A 145 0.28 -7.88 -4.07
CA TYR A 145 -0.28 -9.06 -4.74
C TYR A 145 0.18 -10.39 -4.14
N CYS A 146 1.39 -10.48 -3.59
CA CYS A 146 1.98 -11.74 -3.16
C CYS A 146 2.01 -11.93 -1.65
N ALA A 147 2.09 -10.85 -0.86
CA ALA A 147 2.27 -10.92 0.59
C ALA A 147 1.07 -10.37 1.40
N SER A 148 0.18 -9.61 0.76
CA SER A 148 -0.97 -9.02 1.44
C SER A 148 -2.09 -10.03 1.70
N GLN A 149 -2.57 -10.05 2.95
CA GLN A 149 -3.71 -10.88 3.33
C GLN A 149 -4.98 -10.53 2.53
N THR A 150 -5.21 -9.27 2.19
CA THR A 150 -6.42 -8.84 1.46
C THR A 150 -6.54 -9.54 0.11
N GLN A 151 -5.43 -9.64 -0.62
CA GLN A 151 -5.43 -10.25 -1.95
C GLN A 151 -5.41 -11.78 -1.88
N VAL A 152 -4.63 -12.37 -0.97
CA VAL A 152 -4.60 -13.82 -0.80
C VAL A 152 -5.97 -14.38 -0.41
N GLN A 153 -6.73 -13.68 0.44
CA GLN A 153 -8.12 -14.06 0.74
C GLN A 153 -9.01 -14.09 -0.51
N ARG A 154 -8.87 -13.10 -1.40
CA ARG A 154 -9.62 -13.05 -2.67
C ARG A 154 -9.25 -14.23 -3.57
N TYR A 155 -7.98 -14.63 -3.61
CA TYR A 155 -7.53 -15.78 -4.40
C TYR A 155 -8.07 -17.11 -3.85
N CYS A 156 -8.02 -17.32 -2.54
CA CYS A 156 -8.51 -18.53 -1.88
C CYS A 156 -10.03 -18.70 -1.98
N SER A 157 -10.77 -17.60 -2.18
CA SER A 157 -12.22 -17.63 -2.39
C SER A 157 -12.63 -18.10 -3.80
N MET A 158 -11.68 -18.29 -4.71
CA MET A 158 -11.93 -18.73 -6.08
C MET A 158 -11.97 -20.25 -6.21
N ARG A 159 -12.93 -20.77 -6.97
CA ARG A 159 -13.12 -22.22 -7.18
C ARG A 159 -11.93 -22.96 -7.82
N SER A 160 -10.99 -22.25 -8.45
CA SER A 160 -9.85 -22.87 -9.11
C SER A 160 -8.69 -21.91 -9.28
N LEU A 161 -7.47 -22.45 -9.31
CA LEU A 161 -6.24 -21.69 -9.55
C LEU A 161 -6.25 -20.96 -10.90
N LYS A 162 -6.82 -21.56 -11.95
CA LYS A 162 -6.93 -20.92 -13.28
C LYS A 162 -7.80 -19.65 -13.22
N LYS A 163 -8.89 -19.68 -12.45
CA LYS A 163 -9.75 -18.50 -12.23
C LYS A 163 -9.05 -17.44 -11.39
N ALA A 164 -8.35 -17.82 -10.33
CA ALA A 164 -7.56 -16.87 -9.53
C ALA A 164 -6.50 -16.15 -10.38
N ARG A 165 -5.74 -16.87 -11.22
CA ARG A 165 -4.77 -16.27 -12.15
C ARG A 165 -5.42 -15.31 -13.13
N ARG A 166 -6.57 -15.70 -13.71
CA ARG A 166 -7.31 -14.82 -14.62
C ARG A 166 -7.79 -13.56 -13.90
N ALA A 167 -8.26 -13.67 -12.66
CA ALA A 167 -8.69 -12.51 -11.87
C ALA A 167 -7.54 -11.53 -11.63
N VAL A 168 -6.35 -12.03 -11.26
CA VAL A 168 -5.15 -11.18 -11.10
C VAL A 168 -4.78 -10.48 -12.41
N LEU A 169 -4.76 -11.21 -13.53
CA LEU A 169 -4.42 -10.64 -14.84
C LEU A 169 -5.45 -9.60 -15.32
N LEU A 170 -6.74 -9.80 -15.02
CA LEU A 170 -7.79 -8.82 -15.32
C LEU A 170 -7.68 -7.55 -14.47
N ASN A 171 -7.05 -7.62 -13.30
CA ASN A 171 -6.84 -6.44 -12.45
C ASN A 171 -5.79 -5.48 -13.02
N VAL A 172 -4.78 -6.00 -13.74
CA VAL A 172 -3.68 -5.21 -14.31
C VAL A 172 -4.17 -4.02 -15.16
N PRO A 173 -4.99 -4.20 -16.21
CA PRO A 173 -5.45 -3.08 -17.03
C PRO A 173 -6.29 -2.07 -16.24
N GLY A 174 -7.07 -2.53 -15.25
CA GLY A 174 -7.88 -1.64 -14.40
C GLY A 174 -7.01 -0.70 -13.56
N VAL A 175 -6.01 -1.27 -12.86
CA VAL A 175 -5.04 -0.51 -12.06
C VAL A 175 -4.22 0.43 -12.94
N THR A 176 -3.74 -0.04 -14.09
CA THR A 176 -3.01 0.81 -15.05
C THR A 176 -3.87 1.97 -15.52
N GLY A 177 -5.15 1.74 -15.84
CA GLY A 177 -6.08 2.78 -16.26
C GLY A 177 -6.28 3.85 -15.19
N VAL A 178 -6.55 3.45 -13.94
CA VAL A 178 -6.72 4.39 -12.83
C VAL A 178 -5.45 5.20 -12.58
N GLN A 179 -4.27 4.56 -12.64
CA GLN A 179 -3.00 5.26 -12.43
C GLN A 179 -2.73 6.30 -13.54
N LEU A 180 -3.00 5.96 -14.80
CA LEU A 180 -2.87 6.89 -15.92
C LEU A 180 -3.82 8.08 -15.77
N LEU A 181 -5.08 7.84 -15.41
CA LEU A 181 -6.06 8.89 -15.17
C LEU A 181 -5.65 9.80 -14.01
N SER A 182 -5.09 9.23 -12.94
CA SER A 182 -4.55 10.00 -11.81
C SER A 182 -3.43 10.95 -12.24
N VAL A 183 -2.46 10.46 -13.03
CA VAL A 183 -1.38 11.29 -13.58
C VAL A 183 -1.93 12.38 -14.50
N LEU A 184 -2.86 12.03 -15.40
CA LEU A 184 -3.49 12.99 -16.30
C LEU A 184 -4.28 14.07 -15.54
N SER A 185 -4.97 13.71 -14.47
CA SER A 185 -5.62 14.71 -13.60
C SER A 185 -4.60 15.65 -12.96
N GLY A 186 -3.45 15.15 -12.48
CA GLY A 186 -2.39 16.00 -11.93
C GLY A 186 -1.81 16.98 -12.95
N VAL A 187 -1.56 16.53 -14.19
CA VAL A 187 -1.11 17.39 -15.29
C VAL A 187 -2.17 18.44 -15.64
N THR A 188 -3.44 18.05 -15.64
CA THR A 188 -4.57 18.95 -15.93
C THR A 188 -4.71 20.01 -14.82
N LEU A 189 -4.60 19.62 -13.55
CA LEU A 189 -4.63 20.54 -12.41
C LEU A 189 -3.53 21.60 -12.54
N TYR A 190 -2.30 21.20 -12.90
CA TYR A 190 -1.22 22.14 -13.14
C TYR A 190 -1.51 23.08 -14.32
N ALA A 191 -2.09 22.58 -15.40
CA ALA A 191 -2.44 23.43 -16.54
C ALA A 191 -3.54 24.47 -16.23
N VAL A 192 -4.41 24.18 -15.25
CA VAL A 192 -5.45 25.11 -14.79
C VAL A 192 -4.88 26.13 -13.81
N TYR A 193 -4.09 25.69 -12.82
CA TYR A 193 -3.66 26.52 -11.68
C TYR A 193 -2.17 26.88 -11.67
N GLY A 194 -1.42 26.58 -12.74
CA GLY A 194 0.02 26.84 -12.78
C GLY A 194 0.37 28.34 -12.68
N ASP A 195 -0.45 29.19 -13.30
CA ASP A 195 -0.28 30.64 -13.33
C ASP A 195 -1.05 31.37 -12.21
N CYS A 196 -1.99 30.68 -11.57
CA CYS A 196 -2.71 31.16 -10.40
C CYS A 196 -2.85 30.02 -9.37
N ASP A 197 -1.81 29.84 -8.56
CA ASP A 197 -1.76 28.77 -7.57
C ASP A 197 -2.65 29.10 -6.36
N PRO A 198 -3.73 28.33 -6.10
CA PRO A 198 -4.64 28.59 -5.00
C PRO A 198 -3.99 28.41 -3.61
N ARG A 199 -2.80 27.78 -3.54
CA ARG A 199 -2.03 27.68 -2.30
C ARG A 199 -1.34 28.99 -1.95
N LEU A 200 -0.90 29.73 -2.97
CA LEU A 200 -0.19 31.00 -2.78
C LEU A 200 -1.18 32.14 -2.55
N THR A 201 -2.39 32.06 -3.10
CA THR A 201 -3.48 33.02 -2.83
C THR A 201 -4.12 32.82 -1.45
N GLY A 202 -3.91 31.66 -0.82
CA GLY A 202 -4.48 31.31 0.49
C GLY A 202 -5.89 30.70 0.42
N ASP A 203 -6.36 30.31 -0.77
CA ASP A 203 -7.64 29.61 -0.93
C ASP A 203 -7.59 28.16 -0.41
N ILE A 204 -6.39 27.55 -0.47
CA ILE A 204 -6.11 26.22 0.10
C ILE A 204 -4.80 26.22 0.87
N ASP A 205 -4.72 25.41 1.93
CA ASP A 205 -3.53 25.31 2.78
C ASP A 205 -2.53 24.27 2.23
N LYS A 206 -3.04 23.17 1.67
CA LYS A 206 -2.24 21.99 1.28
C LYS A 206 -2.46 21.60 -0.17
N ALA A 207 -1.42 21.09 -0.81
CA ALA A 207 -1.48 20.59 -2.19
C ALA A 207 -2.53 19.48 -2.40
N ASP A 208 -2.77 18.65 -1.38
CA ASP A 208 -3.75 17.56 -1.44
C ASP A 208 -5.21 18.07 -1.62
N GLN A 209 -5.47 19.36 -1.35
CA GLN A 209 -6.78 19.99 -1.52
C GLN A 209 -7.08 20.42 -2.95
N LEU A 210 -6.08 20.40 -3.84
CA LEU A 210 -6.21 20.92 -5.21
C LEU A 210 -7.22 20.13 -6.04
N MET A 211 -7.29 18.81 -5.85
CA MET A 211 -8.23 17.94 -6.58
C MET A 211 -9.69 18.15 -6.12
N PRO A 212 -10.01 18.28 -4.83
CA PRO A 212 -11.33 18.78 -4.39
C PRO A 212 -11.62 20.22 -4.78
N TYR A 213 -10.60 21.08 -4.85
CA TYR A 213 -10.74 22.50 -5.17
C TYR A 213 -11.21 22.72 -6.61
N ILE A 214 -10.60 22.04 -7.60
CA ILE A 214 -11.03 22.18 -9.01
C ILE A 214 -12.50 21.81 -9.23
N VAL A 215 -13.01 20.85 -8.46
CA VAL A 215 -14.41 20.44 -8.52
C VAL A 215 -15.31 21.54 -7.97
N GLN A 216 -14.93 22.22 -6.90
CA GLN A 216 -15.73 23.33 -6.38
C GLN A 216 -15.64 24.59 -7.22
N ASP A 217 -14.47 24.87 -7.78
CA ASP A 217 -14.21 26.05 -8.59
C ASP A 217 -14.93 25.92 -9.95
N LEU A 218 -14.57 24.91 -10.74
CA LEU A 218 -15.08 24.76 -12.11
C LEU A 218 -16.47 24.14 -12.21
N LEU A 219 -16.91 23.36 -11.20
CA LEU A 219 -18.22 22.70 -11.21
C LEU A 219 -19.22 23.31 -10.23
N LYS A 220 -18.97 24.51 -9.71
CA LYS A 220 -19.89 25.25 -8.81
C LYS A 220 -21.32 25.32 -9.34
N ASN A 221 -21.47 25.50 -10.64
CA ASN A 221 -22.77 25.65 -11.31
C ASN A 221 -23.49 24.30 -11.57
N TYR A 222 -22.84 23.17 -11.27
CA TYR A 222 -23.34 21.82 -11.49
C TYR A 222 -23.39 21.03 -10.18
N PRO A 223 -24.33 21.33 -9.26
CA PRO A 223 -24.31 20.86 -7.87
C PRO A 223 -24.29 19.32 -7.72
N GLY A 224 -24.86 18.57 -8.67
CA GLY A 224 -24.83 17.11 -8.65
C GLY A 224 -23.45 16.49 -8.90
N LEU A 225 -22.58 17.17 -9.65
CA LEU A 225 -21.26 16.65 -10.03
C LEU A 225 -20.25 16.70 -8.87
N SER A 226 -20.33 17.72 -8.03
CA SER A 226 -19.52 17.80 -6.80
C SER A 226 -19.89 16.70 -5.82
N GLY A 227 -21.18 16.41 -5.66
CA GLY A 227 -21.65 15.26 -4.88
C GLY A 227 -21.20 13.92 -5.45
N LEU A 228 -21.20 13.76 -6.77
CA LEU A 228 -20.70 12.56 -7.46
C LEU A 228 -19.21 12.33 -7.20
N PHE A 229 -18.40 13.39 -7.24
CA PHE A 229 -16.98 13.34 -6.90
C PHE A 229 -16.76 12.93 -5.44
N VAL A 230 -17.43 13.57 -4.49
CA VAL A 230 -17.32 13.18 -3.07
C VAL A 230 -17.74 11.72 -2.88
N ALA A 231 -18.85 11.29 -3.49
CA ALA A 231 -19.32 9.91 -3.42
C ALA A 231 -18.29 8.91 -3.97
N SER A 232 -17.57 9.23 -5.04
CA SER A 232 -16.54 8.35 -5.61
C SER A 232 -15.28 8.26 -4.75
N VAL A 233 -14.82 9.38 -4.18
CA VAL A 233 -13.65 9.39 -3.28
C VAL A 233 -13.97 8.60 -2.01
N TYR A 234 -15.16 8.77 -1.45
CA TYR A 234 -15.66 7.96 -0.33
C TYR A 234 -15.73 6.48 -0.69
N SER A 235 -16.26 6.17 -1.87
CA SER A 235 -16.37 4.81 -2.40
C SER A 235 -15.00 4.13 -2.52
N GLY A 236 -14.00 4.81 -3.08
CA GLY A 236 -12.64 4.29 -3.21
C GLY A 236 -11.96 4.04 -1.86
N SER A 237 -12.13 4.94 -0.90
CA SER A 237 -11.63 4.71 0.46
C SER A 237 -12.37 3.59 1.17
N LEU A 238 -13.70 3.52 1.05
CA LEU A 238 -14.51 2.51 1.73
C LEU A 238 -14.17 1.07 1.28
N SER A 239 -13.93 0.84 -0.02
CA SER A 239 -13.46 -0.47 -0.52
C SER A 239 -12.12 -0.90 0.10
N THR A 240 -11.21 0.06 0.26
CA THR A 240 -9.86 -0.15 0.81
C THR A 240 -9.92 -0.39 2.32
N LEU A 241 -10.62 0.46 3.06
CA LEU A 241 -10.80 0.37 4.51
C LEU A 241 -11.50 -0.94 4.90
N SER A 242 -12.58 -1.28 4.21
CA SER A 242 -13.35 -2.50 4.52
C SER A 242 -12.56 -3.78 4.27
N SER A 243 -11.82 -3.86 3.16
CA SER A 243 -10.91 -4.98 2.91
C SER A 243 -9.77 -5.03 3.93
N GLY A 244 -9.22 -3.87 4.30
CA GLY A 244 -8.15 -3.73 5.28
C GLY A 244 -8.53 -4.18 6.69
N TYR A 245 -9.63 -3.66 7.26
CA TYR A 245 -10.07 -4.05 8.60
C TYR A 245 -10.41 -5.54 8.69
N ASN A 246 -11.04 -6.09 7.66
CA ASN A 246 -11.32 -7.53 7.59
C ASN A 246 -10.03 -8.36 7.52
N ALA A 247 -9.02 -7.92 6.76
CA ALA A 247 -7.73 -8.59 6.73
C ALA A 247 -7.00 -8.51 8.08
N LEU A 248 -6.99 -7.34 8.73
CA LEU A 248 -6.41 -7.16 10.07
C LEU A 248 -7.09 -8.07 11.10
N ALA A 249 -8.44 -8.10 11.12
CA ALA A 249 -9.20 -8.98 12.00
C ALA A 249 -8.90 -10.46 11.73
N ALA A 250 -8.79 -10.86 10.46
CA ALA A 250 -8.49 -12.24 10.08
C ALA A 250 -7.06 -12.66 10.44
N VAL A 251 -6.06 -11.79 10.24
CA VAL A 251 -4.68 -12.03 10.67
C VAL A 251 -4.63 -12.17 12.18
N THR A 252 -5.26 -11.27 12.92
CA THR A 252 -5.26 -11.32 14.39
C THR A 252 -5.94 -12.59 14.92
N TRP A 253 -7.07 -12.96 14.33
CA TRP A 253 -7.76 -14.21 14.66
C TRP A 253 -6.88 -15.43 14.40
N HIS A 254 -6.41 -15.61 13.16
CA HIS A 254 -5.70 -16.84 12.78
C HIS A 254 -4.30 -16.94 13.37
N ASP A 255 -3.58 -15.83 13.51
CA ASP A 255 -2.17 -15.83 13.89
C ASP A 255 -1.95 -15.71 15.40
N PHE A 256 -2.87 -15.11 16.14
CA PHE A 256 -2.70 -14.92 17.60
C PHE A 256 -3.78 -15.58 18.45
N VAL A 257 -5.05 -15.57 18.02
CA VAL A 257 -6.15 -16.00 18.88
C VAL A 257 -6.43 -17.49 18.72
N LEU A 258 -6.73 -17.93 17.50
CA LEU A 258 -7.08 -19.31 17.17
C LEU A 258 -6.09 -20.38 17.68
N PRO A 259 -4.75 -20.16 17.67
CA PRO A 259 -3.81 -21.15 18.22
C PRO A 259 -3.91 -21.33 19.74
N ARG A 260 -4.54 -20.39 20.45
CA ARG A 260 -4.60 -20.34 21.93
C ARG A 260 -5.98 -20.64 22.49
N VAL A 261 -7.03 -20.59 21.66
CA VAL A 261 -8.41 -20.78 22.10
C VAL A 261 -9.20 -21.65 21.12
N THR A 262 -10.09 -22.48 21.65
CA THR A 262 -11.12 -23.18 20.87
C THR A 262 -12.45 -22.49 21.11
N MET A 263 -13.09 -22.00 20.04
CA MET A 263 -14.36 -21.29 20.11
C MET A 263 -15.32 -21.81 19.04
N SER A 264 -16.62 -21.71 19.30
CA SER A 264 -17.62 -21.96 18.26
C SER A 264 -17.56 -20.89 17.17
N GLU A 265 -17.97 -21.25 15.96
CA GLU A 265 -17.96 -20.36 14.79
C GLU A 265 -18.71 -19.04 15.06
N ALA A 266 -19.85 -19.10 15.74
CA ALA A 266 -20.62 -17.92 16.10
C ALA A 266 -19.87 -16.96 17.06
N ARG A 267 -19.02 -17.49 17.94
CA ARG A 267 -18.17 -16.65 18.81
C ARG A 267 -16.97 -16.11 18.06
N ALA A 268 -16.33 -16.92 17.20
CA ALA A 268 -15.25 -16.49 16.33
C ALA A 268 -15.69 -15.35 15.38
N LEU A 269 -16.91 -15.44 14.83
CA LEU A 269 -17.48 -14.41 13.98
C LEU A 269 -17.73 -13.11 14.76
N ARG A 270 -18.30 -13.19 15.96
CA ARG A 270 -18.49 -11.99 16.80
C ARG A 270 -17.15 -11.35 17.19
N PHE A 271 -16.15 -12.17 17.50
CA PHE A 271 -14.81 -11.69 17.83
C PHE A 271 -14.14 -10.98 16.65
N THR A 272 -14.15 -11.58 15.46
CA THR A 272 -13.56 -10.98 14.26
C THR A 272 -14.26 -9.68 13.86
N LYS A 273 -15.59 -9.59 14.00
CA LYS A 273 -16.34 -8.34 13.84
C LYS A 273 -15.93 -7.27 14.85
N ALA A 274 -15.80 -7.63 16.13
CA ALA A 274 -15.34 -6.71 17.17
C ALA A 274 -13.91 -6.22 16.92
N MET A 275 -13.02 -7.09 16.43
CA MET A 275 -11.66 -6.73 16.04
C MET A 275 -11.65 -5.78 14.85
N ALA A 276 -12.47 -6.02 13.83
CA ALA A 276 -12.60 -5.10 12.69
C ALA A 276 -13.06 -3.70 13.15
N ALA A 277 -14.02 -3.65 14.09
CA ALA A 277 -14.47 -2.39 14.70
C ALA A 277 -13.34 -1.68 15.47
N ALA A 278 -12.57 -2.43 16.26
CA ALA A 278 -11.44 -1.89 17.02
C ALA A 278 -10.34 -1.30 16.09
N TYR A 279 -10.01 -1.98 14.99
CA TYR A 279 -9.08 -1.44 13.98
C TYR A 279 -9.64 -0.21 13.27
N GLY A 280 -10.96 -0.16 13.05
CA GLY A 280 -11.65 1.04 12.56
C GLY A 280 -11.41 2.25 13.46
N VAL A 281 -11.69 2.12 14.76
CA VAL A 281 -11.41 3.16 15.76
C VAL A 281 -9.93 3.55 15.79
N LEU A 282 -9.03 2.58 15.75
CA LEU A 282 -7.60 2.85 15.76
C LEU A 282 -7.12 3.60 14.50
N SER A 283 -7.70 3.29 13.33
CA SER A 283 -7.38 4.00 12.09
C SER A 283 -7.86 5.45 12.09
N ILE A 284 -8.96 5.76 12.80
CA ILE A 284 -9.41 7.14 13.01
C ILE A 284 -8.34 7.93 13.77
N SER A 285 -7.80 7.36 14.85
CA SER A 285 -6.71 8.00 15.61
C SER A 285 -5.48 8.27 14.74
N ILE A 286 -5.14 7.36 13.84
CA ILE A 286 -4.00 7.54 12.91
C ILE A 286 -4.32 8.59 11.84
N ALA A 287 -5.57 8.67 11.36
CA ALA A 287 -5.98 9.68 10.40
C ALA A 287 -5.86 11.11 10.98
N PHE A 288 -6.16 11.28 12.27
CA PHE A 288 -5.90 12.53 12.98
C PHE A 288 -4.42 12.91 12.99
N LEU A 289 -3.54 11.93 13.26
CA LEU A 289 -2.09 12.14 13.20
C LEU A 289 -1.60 12.45 11.78
N ALA A 290 -2.18 11.82 10.75
CA ALA A 290 -1.86 12.14 9.36
C ALA A 290 -2.23 13.60 9.02
N GLY A 291 -3.31 14.13 9.59
CA GLY A 291 -3.73 15.52 9.39
C GLY A 291 -2.73 16.58 9.87
N THR A 292 -1.87 16.25 10.85
CA THR A 292 -0.85 17.17 11.37
C THR A 292 0.42 17.22 10.52
N MET A 293 0.55 16.34 9.52
CA MET A 293 1.74 16.28 8.67
C MET A 293 1.62 17.27 7.50
N GLU A 294 2.74 17.88 7.11
CA GLU A 294 2.82 18.81 5.97
C GLU A 294 2.59 18.08 4.65
N SER A 295 3.33 17.00 4.41
CA SER A 295 3.17 16.11 3.25
C SER A 295 2.75 14.71 3.69
N ILE A 296 1.47 14.41 3.50
CA ILE A 296 0.88 13.12 3.88
C ILE A 296 1.44 12.00 3.01
N ILE A 297 1.66 12.28 1.72
CA ILE A 297 2.25 11.31 0.78
C ILE A 297 3.67 10.95 1.23
N GLN A 298 4.52 11.92 1.56
CA GLN A 298 5.89 11.63 2.00
C GLN A 298 5.90 10.81 3.29
N ALA A 299 5.18 11.26 4.32
CA ALA A 299 5.20 10.57 5.61
C ALA A 299 4.59 9.16 5.52
N SER A 300 3.50 9.00 4.77
CA SER A 300 2.87 7.70 4.55
C SER A 300 3.79 6.74 3.80
N GLN A 301 4.43 7.19 2.73
CA GLN A 301 5.35 6.36 1.94
C GLN A 301 6.62 6.02 2.73
N SER A 302 7.16 6.94 3.53
CA SER A 302 8.30 6.66 4.41
C SER A 302 7.96 5.58 5.45
N LEU A 303 6.87 5.75 6.20
CA LEU A 303 6.47 4.83 7.27
C LEU A 303 6.02 3.47 6.72
N CYS A 304 5.18 3.46 5.69
CA CYS A 304 4.74 2.22 5.06
C CYS A 304 5.92 1.52 4.37
N GLY A 305 6.78 2.28 3.69
CA GLY A 305 7.97 1.78 3.01
C GLY A 305 8.92 1.04 3.96
N ALA A 306 9.17 1.61 5.14
CA ALA A 306 10.02 1.00 6.17
C ALA A 306 9.59 -0.41 6.58
N LEU A 307 8.28 -0.70 6.57
CA LEU A 307 7.76 -2.01 6.95
C LEU A 307 7.53 -2.93 5.74
N THR A 308 7.17 -2.36 4.58
CA THR A 308 6.82 -3.08 3.36
C THR A 308 8.02 -3.83 2.78
N GLY A 309 9.19 -3.19 2.72
CA GLY A 309 10.42 -3.79 2.20
C GLY A 309 10.85 -5.05 2.95
N PRO A 310 11.04 -4.98 4.28
CA PRO A 310 11.36 -6.14 5.10
C PRO A 310 10.30 -7.24 5.04
N LEU A 311 9.00 -6.88 4.97
CA LEU A 311 7.93 -7.85 4.82
C LEU A 311 8.00 -8.58 3.48
N LEU A 312 8.34 -7.92 2.38
CA LEU A 312 8.53 -8.63 1.10
C LEU A 312 9.72 -9.59 1.17
N ALA A 313 10.83 -9.13 1.74
CA ALA A 313 12.08 -9.87 1.77
C ALA A 313 11.91 -11.23 2.47
N ILE A 314 11.13 -11.33 3.56
CA ILE A 314 10.94 -12.62 4.24
C ILE A 314 10.21 -13.66 3.38
N PHE A 315 9.23 -13.23 2.58
CA PHE A 315 8.53 -14.12 1.64
C PHE A 315 9.44 -14.51 0.48
N VAL A 316 10.24 -13.58 -0.05
CA VAL A 316 11.24 -13.88 -1.10
C VAL A 316 12.30 -14.86 -0.59
N LEU A 317 12.84 -14.63 0.61
CA LEU A 317 13.77 -15.56 1.28
C LEU A 317 13.14 -16.95 1.43
N GLY A 318 11.90 -17.00 1.92
CA GLY A 318 11.15 -18.25 2.08
C GLY A 318 11.01 -19.01 0.76
N MET A 319 10.61 -18.33 -0.32
CA MET A 319 10.30 -18.98 -1.60
C MET A 319 11.53 -19.36 -2.44
N PHE A 320 12.62 -18.58 -2.35
CA PHE A 320 13.76 -18.72 -3.27
C PHE A 320 15.06 -19.21 -2.60
N PHE A 321 15.21 -19.08 -1.29
CA PHE A 321 16.47 -19.36 -0.59
C PHE A 321 16.29 -20.49 0.44
N PRO A 322 16.40 -21.78 0.04
CA PRO A 322 16.22 -22.91 0.95
C PRO A 322 17.28 -23.00 2.06
N CYS A 323 18.43 -22.34 1.86
CA CYS A 323 19.49 -22.21 2.85
C CYS A 323 19.11 -21.33 4.04
N CYS A 324 18.15 -20.41 3.89
CA CYS A 324 17.71 -19.54 4.96
C CYS A 324 16.77 -20.27 5.93
N LYS A 325 17.09 -20.29 7.22
CA LYS A 325 16.25 -20.82 8.29
C LYS A 325 15.81 -19.70 9.24
N LYS A 326 15.32 -20.08 10.42
CA LYS A 326 14.60 -19.21 11.36
C LYS A 326 15.45 -18.09 11.96
N LYS A 327 16.69 -18.34 12.38
CA LYS A 327 17.56 -17.33 12.99
C LYS A 327 17.93 -16.25 11.97
N GLY A 328 18.27 -16.65 10.75
CA GLY A 328 18.53 -15.72 9.65
C GLY A 328 17.31 -14.86 9.33
N ALA A 329 16.14 -15.47 9.21
CA ALA A 329 14.89 -14.75 8.93
C ALA A 329 14.51 -13.77 10.06
N VAL A 330 14.60 -14.18 11.33
CA VAL A 330 14.26 -13.32 12.49
C VAL A 330 15.26 -12.17 12.64
N ALA A 331 16.55 -12.44 12.56
CA ALA A 331 17.55 -11.38 12.70
C ALA A 331 17.50 -10.40 11.52
N GLY A 332 17.31 -10.89 10.30
CA GLY A 332 17.18 -10.05 9.11
C GLY A 332 15.99 -9.11 9.18
N ILE A 333 14.80 -9.61 9.55
CA ILE A 333 13.61 -8.74 9.64
C ILE A 333 13.74 -7.69 10.74
N LEU A 334 14.30 -8.04 11.90
CA LEU A 334 14.47 -7.10 13.02
C LEU A 334 15.46 -5.99 12.69
N VAL A 335 16.64 -6.35 12.15
CA VAL A 335 17.67 -5.38 11.75
C VAL A 335 17.16 -4.49 10.62
N ALA A 336 16.47 -5.05 9.64
CA ALA A 336 15.93 -4.30 8.51
C ALA A 336 14.84 -3.31 8.94
N ILE A 337 13.94 -3.70 9.83
CA ILE A 337 12.93 -2.79 10.38
C ILE A 337 13.60 -1.69 11.20
N ALA A 338 14.55 -2.02 12.07
CA ALA A 338 15.26 -1.02 12.86
C ALA A 338 15.96 0.03 11.97
N MET A 339 16.71 -0.43 10.96
CA MET A 339 17.44 0.45 10.04
C MET A 339 16.52 1.31 9.17
N SER A 340 15.49 0.70 8.58
CA SER A 340 14.55 1.43 7.72
C SER A 340 13.63 2.37 8.50
N SER A 341 13.28 2.02 9.75
CA SER A 341 12.49 2.89 10.63
C SER A 341 13.34 4.06 11.14
N TRP A 342 14.62 3.86 11.45
CA TRP A 342 15.56 4.96 11.71
C TRP A 342 15.55 5.93 10.53
N LEU A 343 15.77 5.43 9.31
CA LEU A 343 15.80 6.26 8.11
C LEU A 343 14.47 6.99 7.89
N ALA A 344 13.33 6.29 8.02
CA ALA A 344 12.01 6.88 7.84
C ALA A 344 11.72 7.98 8.85
N LEU A 345 11.96 7.73 10.15
CA LEU A 345 11.75 8.73 11.19
C LEU A 345 12.69 9.93 11.02
N GLY A 346 13.96 9.67 10.68
CA GLY A 346 14.91 10.73 10.36
C GLY A 346 14.46 11.60 9.18
N SER A 347 13.90 11.01 8.12
CA SER A 347 13.37 11.74 6.96
C SER A 347 12.12 12.58 7.26
N ILE A 348 11.37 12.23 8.31
CA ILE A 348 10.16 12.94 8.74
C ILE A 348 10.52 14.06 9.72
N VAL A 349 11.46 13.83 10.64
CA VAL A 349 11.91 14.82 11.63
C VAL A 349 12.81 15.88 11.00
N TYR A 350 13.64 15.48 10.02
CA TYR A 350 14.52 16.36 9.28
C TYR A 350 14.17 16.30 7.79
N PRO A 351 13.06 16.92 7.37
CA PRO A 351 12.61 16.87 5.98
C PRO A 351 13.57 17.66 5.09
N ARG A 352 13.87 17.08 3.93
CA ARG A 352 14.52 17.81 2.83
C ARG A 352 13.52 18.83 2.28
N HIS A 353 13.98 20.01 1.88
CA HIS A 353 13.15 20.93 1.09
C HIS A 353 12.63 20.20 -0.16
N ALA A 354 11.33 20.33 -0.42
CA ALA A 354 10.68 19.64 -1.53
C ALA A 354 11.32 20.06 -2.86
N ASP A 355 11.49 19.11 -3.78
CA ASP A 355 11.87 19.38 -5.18
C ASP A 355 10.66 19.98 -5.95
N ASP A 356 9.95 20.94 -5.33
CA ASP A 356 8.77 21.58 -5.90
C ASP A 356 9.19 22.51 -7.03
N LEU A 357 8.64 22.26 -8.22
CA LEU A 357 8.81 23.16 -9.36
C LEU A 357 7.97 24.43 -9.12
N PRO A 358 8.48 25.62 -9.49
CA PRO A 358 7.82 26.88 -9.20
C PRO A 358 6.43 26.98 -9.86
N THR A 359 5.53 27.66 -9.16
CA THR A 359 4.20 28.10 -9.63
C THR A 359 4.12 29.62 -9.51
N SER A 360 3.10 30.23 -10.13
CA SER A 360 2.95 31.69 -10.17
C SER A 360 1.58 32.13 -9.63
N THR A 361 1.50 33.41 -9.25
CA THR A 361 0.25 34.14 -8.94
C THR A 361 -0.05 35.21 -10.00
N THR A 362 0.74 35.27 -11.08
CA THR A 362 0.64 36.33 -12.12
C THR A 362 -0.69 36.34 -12.87
N GLY A 363 -1.35 35.18 -12.96
CA GLY A 363 -2.67 35.04 -13.59
C GLY A 363 -3.85 35.30 -12.66
N CYS A 364 -3.63 35.59 -11.37
CA CYS A 364 -4.69 35.80 -10.40
C CYS A 364 -5.28 37.22 -10.51
N LEU A 365 -6.62 37.32 -10.53
CA LEU A 365 -7.35 38.57 -10.79
C LEU A 365 -7.27 39.63 -9.67
N GLU A 366 -6.69 39.33 -8.49
CA GLU A 366 -6.77 40.21 -7.31
C GLU A 366 -5.47 40.41 -6.50
N PHE A 367 -4.30 39.91 -6.94
CA PHE A 367 -3.06 40.03 -6.15
C PHE A 367 -2.11 41.12 -6.66
N ASN A 368 -1.92 42.17 -5.83
CA ASN A 368 -1.01 43.30 -6.05
C ASN A 368 0.27 43.19 -5.19
N GLU A 369 0.78 41.96 -5.00
CA GLU A 369 1.88 41.63 -4.09
C GLU A 369 3.02 40.88 -4.79
N THR A 370 4.17 40.88 -4.12
CA THR A 370 5.52 40.70 -4.66
C THR A 370 5.73 39.37 -5.43
N LEU A 371 6.26 39.48 -6.66
CA LEU A 371 6.66 38.35 -7.52
C LEU A 371 7.64 37.42 -6.78
N THR A 372 7.14 36.32 -6.23
CA THR A 372 8.00 35.23 -5.73
C THR A 372 8.18 34.22 -6.87
N ALA A 373 9.06 34.53 -7.82
CA ALA A 373 9.52 33.53 -8.76
C ALA A 373 10.39 32.52 -7.99
N GLY A 374 9.86 31.32 -7.73
CA GLY A 374 10.64 30.25 -7.11
C GLY A 374 11.87 29.92 -7.95
N SER A 375 13.00 29.65 -7.31
CA SER A 375 14.23 29.26 -7.99
C SER A 375 14.10 27.85 -8.57
N PHE A 376 14.48 27.66 -9.83
CA PHE A 376 14.64 26.33 -10.45
C PHE A 376 15.90 25.58 -9.96
N GLU A 377 16.71 26.22 -9.11
CA GLU A 377 17.92 25.60 -8.60
C GLU A 377 17.60 24.52 -7.57
N PRO A 378 18.13 23.29 -7.74
CA PRO A 378 17.93 22.24 -6.74
C PRO A 378 18.59 22.66 -5.42
N PRO A 379 17.96 22.37 -4.27
CA PRO A 379 18.53 22.72 -2.98
C PRO A 379 19.92 22.07 -2.80
N PRO A 380 20.86 22.75 -2.12
CA PRO A 380 22.23 22.28 -1.98
C PRO A 380 22.28 20.87 -1.36
N LEU A 381 23.27 20.08 -1.80
CA LEU A 381 23.46 18.73 -1.30
C LEU A 381 23.69 18.75 0.22
N PRO A 382 22.94 17.93 0.97
CA PRO A 382 23.09 17.87 2.42
C PRO A 382 24.47 17.37 2.84
N SER A 383 24.91 17.74 4.03
CA SER A 383 26.18 17.33 4.62
C SER A 383 25.99 16.57 5.93
N GLY A 384 26.92 15.68 6.27
CA GLY A 384 26.88 14.89 7.49
C GLY A 384 25.70 13.90 7.55
N ILE A 385 25.07 13.77 8.73
CA ILE A 385 23.95 12.83 8.95
C ILE A 385 22.72 13.16 8.10
N PHE A 386 22.57 14.41 7.66
CA PHE A 386 21.47 14.82 6.79
C PHE A 386 21.53 14.16 5.42
N GLN A 387 22.71 13.71 4.95
CA GLN A 387 22.80 12.88 3.74
C GLN A 387 22.03 11.58 3.90
N PHE A 388 22.05 11.00 5.09
CA PHE A 388 21.30 9.79 5.38
C PHE A 388 19.79 10.10 5.42
N TYR A 389 19.37 11.14 6.13
CA TYR A 389 17.93 11.47 6.28
C TYR A 389 17.26 12.01 5.01
N HIS A 390 18.03 12.64 4.13
CA HIS A 390 17.53 13.21 2.88
C HIS A 390 17.61 12.25 1.69
N ILE A 391 17.91 10.96 1.92
CA ILE A 391 17.65 9.92 0.93
C ILE A 391 16.16 9.96 0.57
N SER A 392 15.84 9.92 -0.73
CA SER A 392 14.44 9.95 -1.16
C SER A 392 13.64 8.86 -0.46
N TYR A 393 12.45 9.22 0.03
CA TYR A 393 11.58 8.30 0.76
C TYR A 393 11.20 7.05 -0.05
N THR A 394 11.27 7.12 -1.39
CA THR A 394 11.07 5.98 -2.29
C THR A 394 12.11 4.88 -2.09
N TRP A 395 13.33 5.21 -1.66
CA TRP A 395 14.39 4.25 -1.38
C TRP A 395 14.22 3.52 -0.05
N ILE A 396 13.45 4.03 0.90
CA ILE A 396 13.35 3.48 2.25
C ILE A 396 12.93 2.00 2.23
N GLY A 397 11.89 1.68 1.45
CA GLY A 397 11.45 0.29 1.29
C GLY A 397 12.49 -0.61 0.61
N ILE A 398 13.26 -0.06 -0.33
CA ILE A 398 14.34 -0.78 -1.02
C ILE A 398 15.48 -1.08 -0.05
N VAL A 399 15.89 -0.09 0.76
CA VAL A 399 16.90 -0.25 1.81
C VAL A 399 16.46 -1.34 2.79
N GLY A 400 15.22 -1.29 3.27
CA GLY A 400 14.68 -2.33 4.15
C GLY A 400 14.71 -3.73 3.52
N PHE A 401 14.34 -3.84 2.24
CA PHE A 401 14.41 -5.11 1.51
C PHE A 401 15.85 -5.64 1.38
N ILE A 402 16.79 -4.80 0.95
CA ILE A 402 18.20 -5.18 0.75
C ILE A 402 18.86 -5.56 2.07
N VAL A 403 18.68 -4.77 3.13
CA VAL A 403 19.23 -5.05 4.46
C VAL A 403 18.72 -6.38 4.98
N HIS A 404 17.41 -6.65 4.85
CA HIS A 404 16.85 -7.93 5.26
C HIS A 404 17.51 -9.09 4.52
N MET A 405 17.53 -9.03 3.18
CA MET A 405 18.15 -10.07 2.35
C MET A 405 19.62 -10.31 2.73
N ALA A 406 20.41 -9.25 2.87
CA ALA A 406 21.83 -9.34 3.19
C ALA A 406 22.09 -9.95 4.58
N ILE A 407 21.38 -9.47 5.60
CA ILE A 407 21.56 -9.94 6.99
C ILE A 407 21.07 -11.38 7.14
N SER A 408 19.91 -11.73 6.57
CA SER A 408 19.39 -13.09 6.63
C SER A 408 20.32 -14.09 5.96
N LEU A 409 20.80 -13.80 4.74
CA LEU A 409 21.72 -14.69 4.04
C LEU A 409 23.05 -14.83 4.79
N THR A 410 23.60 -13.74 5.31
CA THR A 410 24.85 -13.76 6.08
C THR A 410 24.70 -14.61 7.35
N ILE A 411 23.66 -14.38 8.14
CA ILE A 411 23.42 -15.12 9.39
C ILE A 411 23.13 -16.59 9.10
N SER A 412 22.35 -16.91 8.07
CA SER A 412 22.08 -18.29 7.70
C SER A 412 23.35 -19.03 7.22
N LEU A 413 24.24 -18.35 6.49
CA LEU A 413 25.51 -18.95 6.05
C LEU A 413 26.49 -19.19 7.21
N ILE A 414 26.48 -18.35 8.24
CA ILE A 414 27.39 -18.47 9.39
C ILE A 414 26.84 -19.45 10.43
N PHE A 415 25.57 -19.31 10.82
CA PHE A 415 25.01 -19.97 11.98
C PHE A 415 24.10 -21.17 11.66
N GLU A 416 23.61 -21.28 10.42
CA GLU A 416 22.59 -22.28 10.04
C GLU A 416 23.08 -23.26 8.96
N ARG A 417 24.31 -23.09 8.45
CA ARG A 417 24.89 -23.92 7.39
C ARG A 417 24.89 -25.42 7.70
N ASN A 418 25.01 -25.78 8.99
CA ASN A 418 25.08 -27.16 9.45
C ASN A 418 23.75 -27.70 10.00
N GLU A 419 22.68 -26.90 9.98
CA GLU A 419 21.37 -27.36 10.47
C GLU A 419 20.74 -28.36 9.47
N LYS A 420 20.29 -29.51 9.99
CA LYS A 420 19.69 -30.60 9.20
C LYS A 420 18.18 -30.46 9.01
N GLU A 421 17.58 -29.30 9.32
CA GLU A 421 16.15 -29.09 9.13
C GLU A 421 15.80 -29.15 7.64
N ASP A 422 15.18 -30.25 7.20
CA ASP A 422 14.79 -30.46 5.82
C ASP A 422 13.57 -29.58 5.48
N VAL A 423 13.72 -28.74 4.45
CA VAL A 423 12.64 -27.85 3.98
C VAL A 423 11.73 -28.63 3.03
N ASP A 424 10.41 -28.59 3.25
CA ASP A 424 9.46 -29.20 2.32
C ASP A 424 9.61 -28.57 0.91
N PRO A 425 9.95 -29.37 -0.12
CA PRO A 425 10.11 -28.87 -1.48
C PRO A 425 8.86 -28.23 -2.09
N LYS A 426 7.66 -28.49 -1.54
CA LYS A 426 6.40 -27.86 -1.97
C LYS A 426 6.29 -26.39 -1.57
N LEU A 427 7.05 -25.94 -0.57
CA LEU A 427 7.06 -24.56 -0.06
C LEU A 427 8.04 -23.65 -0.82
N ILE A 428 8.83 -24.23 -1.73
CA ILE A 428 9.84 -23.55 -2.53
C ILE A 428 9.33 -23.37 -3.96
N CYS A 429 9.74 -22.27 -4.59
CA CYS A 429 9.41 -21.98 -5.97
C CYS A 429 9.79 -23.16 -6.91
N PRO A 430 8.92 -23.58 -7.85
CA PRO A 430 9.19 -24.72 -8.73
C PRO A 430 10.51 -24.65 -9.51
N PHE A 431 10.97 -23.43 -9.84
CA PHE A 431 12.26 -23.20 -10.48
C PHE A 431 13.43 -23.61 -9.59
N VAL A 432 13.42 -23.20 -8.33
CA VAL A 432 14.47 -23.49 -7.35
C VAL A 432 14.43 -24.97 -6.92
N ARG A 433 13.23 -25.58 -6.90
CA ARG A 433 13.06 -27.01 -6.60
C ARG A 433 13.91 -27.94 -7.47
N LYS A 434 14.15 -27.57 -8.75
CA LYS A 434 15.00 -28.36 -9.65
C LYS A 434 16.44 -28.47 -9.12
N TYR A 435 16.96 -27.40 -8.52
CA TYR A 435 18.30 -27.35 -7.94
C TYR A 435 18.37 -28.00 -6.54
N MET A 436 17.23 -28.16 -5.86
CA MET A 436 17.13 -28.94 -4.62
C MET A 436 17.08 -30.46 -4.84
N SER A 437 17.01 -30.95 -6.09
CA SER A 437 17.00 -32.38 -6.42
C SER A 437 18.20 -33.15 -5.82
N ASN A 438 19.32 -32.48 -5.56
CA ASN A 438 20.48 -33.09 -4.90
C ASN A 438 20.30 -33.29 -3.38
N TYR A 439 19.37 -32.58 -2.74
CA TYR A 439 18.98 -32.78 -1.32
C TYR A 439 17.99 -33.93 -1.16
N VAL A 440 17.03 -34.09 -2.08
CA VAL A 440 16.00 -35.14 -2.02
C VAL A 440 16.60 -36.55 -2.10
N LYS A 441 17.68 -36.75 -2.87
CA LYS A 441 18.36 -38.06 -2.98
C LYS A 441 18.97 -38.57 -1.66
N LYS A 442 19.20 -37.71 -0.66
CA LYS A 442 19.68 -38.14 0.67
C LYS A 442 18.56 -38.55 1.63
N GLY A 443 17.34 -38.02 1.47
CA GLY A 443 16.18 -38.37 2.30
C GLY A 443 15.48 -39.66 1.87
N THR A 444 15.53 -40.02 0.58
CA THR A 444 14.88 -41.25 0.09
C THR A 444 15.53 -42.53 0.66
N THR A 445 16.81 -42.48 1.04
CA THR A 445 17.50 -43.64 1.64
C THR A 445 17.12 -43.87 3.11
N SER A 446 16.60 -42.85 3.82
CA SER A 446 16.11 -43.03 5.21
C SER A 446 14.60 -43.33 5.28
N ILE A 447 13.81 -42.88 4.29
CA ILE A 447 12.35 -43.08 4.26
C ILE A 447 11.95 -44.50 3.80
N LEU A 448 12.84 -45.25 3.14
CA LEU A 448 12.59 -46.63 2.68
C LEU A 448 12.56 -47.70 3.82
N LYS A 449 12.53 -47.31 5.10
CA LYS A 449 12.43 -48.25 6.23
C LYS A 449 11.15 -48.16 7.06
N GLU A 450 10.21 -47.28 6.73
CA GLU A 450 8.89 -47.27 7.38
C GLU A 450 7.78 -47.62 6.38
N PRO A 451 6.89 -48.57 6.71
CA PRO A 451 5.79 -48.93 5.83
C PRO A 451 4.81 -47.74 5.76
N LEU A 452 4.59 -47.28 4.53
CA LEU A 452 3.61 -46.25 4.18
C LEU A 452 2.21 -46.60 4.69
N ALA A 453 1.79 -45.97 5.78
CA ALA A 453 0.38 -45.82 6.12
C ALA A 453 -0.19 -44.66 5.30
N ALA A 454 -1.09 -45.00 4.37
CA ALA A 454 -1.81 -44.07 3.54
C ALA A 454 -2.68 -43.13 4.38
N ASN A 455 -2.43 -41.82 4.29
CA ASN A 455 -3.39 -40.77 4.64
C ASN A 455 -3.39 -39.73 3.51
N GLU A 456 -4.02 -40.10 2.40
CA GLU A 456 -4.59 -39.13 1.47
C GLU A 456 -5.75 -38.43 2.20
N VAL A 457 -5.50 -37.22 2.70
CA VAL A 457 -6.59 -36.30 3.08
C VAL A 457 -7.33 -35.95 1.80
N SER A 458 -8.44 -36.66 1.65
CA SER A 458 -9.26 -36.73 0.46
C SER A 458 -9.96 -35.40 0.19
N SER A 459 -10.00 -35.03 -1.09
CA SER A 459 -10.89 -34.01 -1.67
C SER A 459 -12.38 -34.12 -1.28
N LEU A 460 -12.79 -35.17 -0.56
CA LEU A 460 -14.10 -35.32 0.07
C LEU A 460 -14.32 -34.45 1.32
N GLU A 461 -13.29 -34.20 2.14
CA GLU A 461 -13.46 -33.37 3.36
C GLU A 461 -13.70 -31.89 3.03
N LEU A 462 -13.05 -31.41 1.96
CA LEU A 462 -13.29 -30.07 1.43
C LEU A 462 -14.68 -29.92 0.76
N LYS A 463 -15.28 -31.03 0.29
CA LYS A 463 -16.64 -31.04 -0.25
C LYS A 463 -17.71 -31.14 0.83
N ARG A 464 -17.47 -31.85 1.94
CA ARG A 464 -18.39 -31.91 3.09
C ARG A 464 -18.57 -30.54 3.74
N LEU A 465 -17.49 -29.79 3.91
CA LEU A 465 -17.54 -28.42 4.45
C LEU A 465 -18.25 -27.39 3.53
N MET A 466 -18.49 -27.73 2.26
CA MET A 466 -19.26 -26.88 1.34
C MET A 466 -20.68 -27.37 1.06
N SER A 467 -21.09 -28.54 1.58
CA SER A 467 -22.42 -29.10 1.35
C SER A 467 -23.40 -28.91 2.50
N GLU A 468 -22.95 -28.45 3.67
CA GLU A 468 -23.81 -28.27 4.85
C GLU A 468 -24.35 -26.84 5.06
N GLU A 469 -24.05 -25.91 4.14
CA GLU A 469 -24.79 -24.63 4.04
C GLU A 469 -25.63 -24.63 2.75
N LYS A 470 -26.81 -25.23 2.84
CA LYS A 470 -27.91 -25.03 1.89
C LYS A 470 -29.03 -24.24 2.55
#